data_AF-A0A529M022-F1
#
_entry.id   AF-A0A529M022-F1
#
_cell.length_a   1.000
_cell.length_b   1.000
_cell.length_c   1.000
_cell.angle_alpha   90.00
_cell.angle_beta   90.00
_cell.angle_gamma   90.00
#
_symmetry.space_group_name_H-M   'P 1'
#
loop_
_entity.id
_entity.type
_entity.pdbx_description
1 polymer ?
#
loop_
_entity_poly.entity_id
_entity_poly.type
_entity_poly.pdbx_seq_one_letter_code
_entity_poly.pdbx_strand_id
1 'polypeptide(L)'
;WSVLSGEGDPARSTTAMEQATKLLVDDKLKIVKLFTPPFSKTEKDPGYIKSYPPGVRENGGQYTHAATWFVIALAEMGQVDEAYRCFSMLNPVNHATDEATAEHYRVEPYVVAADIYAGDDNAGNGKGGRGGWTWYTGSAGWLYRAAVEGILGIERRGKRVQFKPKLPSHWEGYSANLKMLGAELKVRVIRDNKAKAVSLEVNGAKTKGSAVDLKDG
;
A
#
# COMPACT_ATOMS: atom_id res chain seq x y z
N TRP A 1 -4.21 8.04 -8.23
CA TRP A 1 -3.38 9.19 -8.68
C TRP A 1 -3.99 10.53 -8.36
N SER A 2 -5.26 10.80 -8.69
CA SER A 2 -5.90 12.12 -8.47
C SER A 2 -5.69 12.68 -7.05
N VAL A 3 -5.79 11.83 -6.02
CA VAL A 3 -5.45 12.16 -4.63
C VAL A 3 -3.97 12.51 -4.47
N LEU A 4 -3.07 11.62 -4.89
CA LEU A 4 -1.63 11.74 -4.70
C LEU A 4 -1.02 12.96 -5.41
N SER A 5 -1.56 13.33 -6.57
CA SER A 5 -1.09 14.49 -7.33
C SER A 5 -1.47 15.82 -6.70
N GLY A 6 -2.53 15.88 -5.89
CA GLY A 6 -3.13 17.14 -5.41
C GLY A 6 -3.96 17.90 -6.46
N GLU A 7 -3.88 17.52 -7.73
CA GLU A 7 -4.58 18.19 -8.86
C GLU A 7 -6.00 17.65 -9.13
N GLY A 8 -6.42 16.58 -8.45
CA GLY A 8 -7.76 16.04 -8.59
C GLY A 8 -8.80 16.91 -7.88
N ASP A 9 -10.00 17.04 -8.46
CA ASP A 9 -11.14 17.60 -7.73
C ASP A 9 -11.35 16.80 -6.42
N PRO A 10 -11.36 17.46 -5.24
CA PRO A 10 -11.40 16.75 -3.97
C PRO A 10 -12.66 15.90 -3.79
N ALA A 11 -13.83 16.40 -4.16
CA ALA A 11 -15.09 15.70 -3.99
C ALA A 11 -15.13 14.44 -4.87
N ARG A 12 -14.74 14.57 -6.15
CA ARG A 12 -14.67 13.45 -7.09
C ARG A 12 -13.61 12.43 -6.69
N SER A 13 -12.47 12.88 -6.17
CA SER A 13 -11.42 11.98 -5.70
C SER A 13 -11.87 11.16 -4.49
N THR A 14 -12.58 11.78 -3.54
CA THR A 14 -13.18 11.07 -2.41
C THR A 14 -14.20 10.04 -2.87
N THR A 15 -15.16 10.42 -3.72
CA THR A 15 -16.15 9.48 -4.27
C THR A 15 -15.48 8.32 -5.02
N ALA A 16 -14.46 8.61 -5.84
CA ALA A 16 -13.74 7.58 -6.58
C ALA A 16 -13.03 6.59 -5.64
N MET A 17 -12.41 7.07 -4.57
CA MET A 17 -11.73 6.21 -3.59
C MET A 17 -12.72 5.36 -2.80
N GLU A 18 -13.87 5.90 -2.39
CA GLU A 18 -14.93 5.14 -1.72
C GLU A 18 -15.48 4.01 -2.62
N GLN A 19 -15.73 4.31 -3.90
CA GLN A 19 -16.19 3.28 -4.85
C GLN A 19 -15.10 2.25 -5.14
N ALA A 20 -13.84 2.68 -5.27
CA ALA A 20 -12.72 1.77 -5.44
C ALA A 20 -12.57 0.83 -4.23
N THR A 21 -12.65 1.34 -3.00
CA THR A 21 -12.66 0.50 -1.79
C THR A 21 -13.77 -0.54 -1.84
N LYS A 22 -15.01 -0.11 -2.14
CA LYS A 22 -16.18 -0.98 -2.18
C LYS A 22 -16.13 -2.06 -3.26
N LEU A 23 -15.59 -1.73 -4.44
CA LEU A 23 -15.67 -2.60 -5.61
C LEU A 23 -14.41 -3.44 -5.84
N LEU A 24 -13.25 -2.94 -5.42
CA LEU A 24 -11.95 -3.51 -5.80
C LEU A 24 -11.25 -4.23 -4.65
N VAL A 25 -11.53 -3.86 -3.40
CA VAL A 25 -10.99 -4.60 -2.25
C VAL A 25 -11.82 -5.85 -2.04
N ASP A 26 -11.15 -7.00 -2.04
CA ASP A 26 -11.76 -8.32 -1.91
C ASP A 26 -11.23 -9.00 -0.66
N ASP A 27 -12.03 -8.98 0.41
CA ASP A 27 -11.68 -9.58 1.69
C ASP A 27 -11.59 -11.11 1.64
N LYS A 28 -12.34 -11.76 0.75
CA LYS A 28 -12.31 -13.22 0.61
C LYS A 28 -10.98 -13.67 0.02
N LEU A 29 -10.53 -12.98 -1.04
CA LEU A 29 -9.28 -13.28 -1.72
C LEU A 29 -8.07 -12.57 -1.09
N LYS A 30 -8.29 -11.62 -0.17
CA LYS A 30 -7.26 -10.75 0.43
C LYS A 30 -6.44 -10.01 -0.64
N ILE A 31 -7.13 -9.38 -1.60
CA ILE A 31 -6.49 -8.62 -2.69
C ILE A 31 -7.18 -7.27 -2.94
N VAL A 32 -6.50 -6.41 -3.69
CA VAL A 32 -7.04 -5.17 -4.27
C VAL A 32 -6.96 -5.26 -5.79
N LYS A 33 -8.11 -5.42 -6.45
CA LYS A 33 -8.23 -5.59 -7.91
C LYS A 33 -7.87 -4.30 -8.65
N LEU A 34 -7.35 -4.42 -9.88
CA LEU A 34 -7.06 -3.26 -10.72
C LEU A 34 -8.33 -2.59 -11.24
N PHE A 35 -9.31 -3.39 -11.66
CA PHE A 35 -10.67 -2.94 -12.00
C PHE A 35 -11.64 -4.12 -11.95
N THR A 36 -12.94 -3.82 -12.00
CA THR A 36 -14.01 -4.81 -12.09
C THR A 36 -15.19 -4.24 -12.89
N PRO A 37 -15.93 -5.05 -13.67
CA PRO A 37 -15.62 -6.44 -14.02
C PRO A 37 -14.43 -6.54 -15.00
N PRO A 38 -13.67 -7.65 -14.98
CA PRO A 38 -12.66 -7.91 -16.00
C PRO A 38 -13.28 -8.04 -17.40
N PHE A 39 -12.51 -7.75 -18.43
CA PHE A 39 -12.93 -7.98 -19.80
C PHE A 39 -13.01 -9.48 -20.10
N SER A 40 -14.13 -9.91 -20.67
CA SER A 40 -14.35 -11.28 -21.12
C SER A 40 -14.95 -11.25 -22.53
N LYS A 41 -16.27 -11.37 -22.65
CA LYS A 41 -17.01 -11.17 -23.91
C LYS A 41 -17.52 -9.74 -23.96
N THR A 42 -16.95 -8.93 -24.84
CA THR A 42 -17.37 -7.55 -25.09
C THR A 42 -17.16 -7.21 -26.57
N GLU A 43 -18.09 -6.42 -27.13
CA GLU A 43 -18.03 -5.91 -28.50
C GLU A 43 -16.98 -4.81 -28.68
N LYS A 44 -16.57 -4.15 -27.58
CA LYS A 44 -15.53 -3.13 -27.61
C LYS A 44 -14.15 -3.78 -27.59
N ASP A 45 -13.19 -3.17 -28.28
CA ASP A 45 -11.78 -3.59 -28.26
C ASP A 45 -10.98 -2.73 -27.27
N PRO A 46 -10.64 -3.25 -26.08
CA PRO A 46 -9.80 -2.55 -25.11
C PRO A 46 -8.29 -2.75 -25.39
N GLY A 47 -7.92 -3.43 -26.49
CA GLY A 47 -6.56 -3.79 -26.84
C GLY A 47 -6.04 -5.03 -26.11
N TYR A 48 -4.71 -5.15 -26.03
CA TYR A 48 -4.00 -6.35 -25.54
C TYR A 48 -4.41 -6.80 -24.13
N ILE A 49 -4.95 -5.91 -23.31
CA ILE A 49 -5.44 -6.26 -21.96
C ILE A 49 -6.48 -7.40 -22.00
N LYS A 50 -7.27 -7.52 -23.08
CA LYS A 50 -8.25 -8.59 -23.26
C LYS A 50 -7.63 -9.95 -23.65
N SER A 51 -6.36 -9.97 -24.02
CA SER A 51 -5.62 -11.22 -24.29
C SER A 51 -5.32 -12.00 -23.01
N TYR A 52 -5.38 -11.35 -21.83
CA TYR A 52 -5.30 -12.05 -20.55
C TYR A 52 -6.65 -12.65 -20.14
N PRO A 53 -6.66 -13.83 -19.50
CA PRO A 53 -7.88 -14.35 -18.89
C PRO A 53 -8.50 -13.37 -17.88
N PRO A 54 -9.82 -13.39 -17.68
CA PRO A 54 -10.48 -12.57 -16.67
C PRO A 54 -9.91 -12.81 -15.27
N GLY A 55 -9.55 -11.74 -14.57
CA GLY A 55 -8.96 -11.76 -13.24
C GLY A 55 -7.45 -12.05 -13.20
N VAL A 56 -6.77 -12.05 -14.36
CA VAL A 56 -5.32 -12.30 -14.46
C VAL A 56 -4.59 -11.03 -14.89
N ARG A 57 -3.47 -10.74 -14.20
CA ARG A 57 -2.62 -9.57 -14.46
C ARG A 57 -3.43 -8.27 -14.61
N GLU A 58 -3.24 -7.53 -15.70
CA GLU A 58 -3.92 -6.27 -15.95
C GLU A 58 -5.42 -6.46 -16.20
N ASN A 59 -5.92 -7.63 -16.57
CA ASN A 59 -7.34 -7.84 -16.83
C ASN A 59 -8.14 -8.13 -15.55
N GLY A 60 -8.16 -7.16 -14.64
CA GLY A 60 -8.94 -7.21 -13.40
C GLY A 60 -8.36 -8.08 -12.28
N GLY A 61 -7.13 -8.58 -12.43
CA GLY A 61 -6.34 -9.10 -11.31
C GLY A 61 -5.88 -7.98 -10.37
N GLN A 62 -5.24 -8.32 -9.25
CA GLN A 62 -4.47 -7.33 -8.51
C GLN A 62 -3.20 -7.04 -9.28
N TYR A 63 -3.01 -5.79 -9.68
CA TYR A 63 -1.72 -5.28 -10.14
C TYR A 63 -1.07 -4.54 -8.98
N THR A 64 -0.16 -5.20 -8.25
CA THR A 64 0.30 -4.77 -6.92
C THR A 64 0.88 -3.35 -6.92
N HIS A 65 1.51 -2.92 -8.03
CA HIS A 65 1.98 -1.54 -8.17
C HIS A 65 0.83 -0.53 -8.07
N ALA A 66 -0.27 -0.74 -8.79
CA ALA A 66 -1.43 0.14 -8.72
C ALA A 66 -2.10 0.07 -7.33
N ALA A 67 -2.18 -1.13 -6.74
CA ALA A 67 -2.71 -1.31 -5.40
C ALA A 67 -1.89 -0.56 -4.33
N THR A 68 -0.56 -0.47 -4.46
CA THR A 68 0.25 0.34 -3.53
C THR A 68 -0.05 1.83 -3.63
N TRP A 69 -0.36 2.38 -4.81
CA TRP A 69 -0.81 3.77 -4.93
C TRP A 69 -2.16 4.00 -4.27
N PHE A 70 -3.05 3.01 -4.35
CA PHE A 70 -4.34 3.04 -3.66
C PHE A 70 -4.15 3.09 -2.13
N VAL A 71 -3.27 2.25 -1.57
CA VAL A 71 -2.89 2.29 -0.15
C VAL A 71 -2.35 3.66 0.26
N ILE A 72 -1.39 4.21 -0.50
CA ILE A 72 -0.80 5.52 -0.20
C ILE A 72 -1.89 6.61 -0.26
N ALA A 73 -2.81 6.55 -1.23
CA ALA A 73 -3.89 7.52 -1.35
C ALA A 73 -4.87 7.47 -0.17
N LEU A 74 -5.26 6.27 0.29
CA LEU A 74 -6.06 6.11 1.51
C LEU A 74 -5.35 6.75 2.73
N ALA A 75 -4.04 6.54 2.84
CA ALA A 75 -3.24 7.10 3.93
C ALA A 75 -3.15 8.65 3.86
N GLU A 76 -2.99 9.23 2.66
CA GLU A 76 -3.03 10.69 2.45
C GLU A 76 -4.40 11.30 2.76
N MET A 77 -5.49 10.56 2.51
CA MET A 77 -6.85 10.98 2.85
C MET A 77 -7.19 10.83 4.34
N GLY A 78 -6.26 10.32 5.16
CA GLY A 78 -6.50 10.05 6.58
C GLY A 78 -7.35 8.81 6.85
N GLN A 79 -7.63 7.97 5.84
CA GLN A 79 -8.30 6.67 6.01
C GLN A 79 -7.28 5.62 6.46
N VAL A 80 -6.68 5.84 7.62
CA VAL A 80 -5.45 5.17 8.05
C VAL A 80 -5.63 3.67 8.32
N ASP A 81 -6.71 3.28 9.00
CA ASP A 81 -7.01 1.86 9.26
C ASP A 81 -7.26 1.09 7.97
N GLU A 82 -7.95 1.73 7.03
CA GLU A 82 -8.25 1.16 5.72
C GLU A 82 -6.99 1.03 4.85
N ALA A 83 -6.11 2.04 4.89
CA ALA A 83 -4.80 1.98 4.26
C ALA A 83 -3.97 0.82 4.81
N TYR A 84 -3.92 0.64 6.13
CA TYR A 84 -3.19 -0.44 6.77
C TYR A 84 -3.80 -1.82 6.48
N ARG A 85 -5.13 -1.93 6.44
CA ARG A 85 -5.85 -3.15 6.05
C ARG A 85 -5.46 -3.56 4.62
N CYS A 86 -5.53 -2.63 3.67
CA CYS A 86 -5.14 -2.86 2.29
C CYS A 86 -3.64 -3.17 2.17
N PHE A 87 -2.77 -2.44 2.86
CA PHE A 87 -1.33 -2.75 2.90
C PHE A 87 -1.05 -4.17 3.38
N SER A 88 -1.77 -4.62 4.41
CA SER A 88 -1.63 -5.98 4.95
C SER A 88 -2.03 -7.04 3.92
N MET A 89 -3.01 -6.76 3.05
CA MET A 89 -3.35 -7.62 1.91
C MET A 89 -2.26 -7.66 0.83
N LEU A 90 -1.47 -6.58 0.67
CA LEU A 90 -0.39 -6.55 -0.32
C LEU A 90 0.92 -7.16 0.18
N ASN A 91 1.10 -7.28 1.50
CA ASN A 91 2.32 -7.79 2.11
C ASN A 91 2.42 -9.31 1.92
N PRO A 92 3.43 -9.83 1.18
CA PRO A 92 3.51 -11.24 0.82
C PRO A 92 3.60 -12.18 2.03
N VAL A 93 4.13 -11.71 3.17
CA VAL A 93 4.20 -12.53 4.40
C VAL A 93 2.82 -12.94 4.90
N ASN A 94 1.80 -12.10 4.68
CA ASN A 94 0.44 -12.34 5.13
C ASN A 94 -0.32 -13.35 4.26
N HIS A 95 0.27 -13.76 3.12
CA HIS A 95 -0.26 -14.81 2.24
C HIS A 95 0.27 -16.21 2.57
N ALA A 96 1.14 -16.34 3.56
CA ALA A 96 1.72 -17.62 3.97
C ALA A 96 1.90 -17.70 5.51
N THR A 97 0.87 -17.28 6.25
CA THR A 97 0.87 -17.33 7.72
C THR A 97 0.73 -18.76 8.26
N ASP A 98 0.24 -19.67 7.42
CA ASP A 98 0.12 -21.11 7.68
C ASP A 98 0.30 -21.89 6.38
N GLU A 99 0.38 -23.22 6.48
CA GLU A 99 0.60 -24.12 5.34
C GLU A 99 -0.53 -24.00 4.30
N ALA A 100 -1.78 -23.92 4.72
CA ALA A 100 -2.93 -23.89 3.82
C ALA A 100 -2.96 -22.60 2.97
N THR A 101 -2.67 -21.46 3.59
CA THR A 101 -2.56 -20.17 2.91
C THR A 101 -1.35 -20.12 1.98
N ALA A 102 -0.20 -20.66 2.39
CA ALA A 102 0.98 -20.78 1.52
C ALA A 102 0.71 -21.66 0.29
N GLU A 103 0.08 -22.83 0.50
CA GLU A 103 -0.35 -23.73 -0.58
C GLU A 103 -1.42 -23.12 -1.48
N HIS A 104 -2.20 -22.17 -0.98
CA HIS A 104 -3.12 -21.40 -1.80
C HIS A 104 -2.39 -20.30 -2.58
N TYR A 105 -1.46 -19.56 -1.97
CA TYR A 105 -0.73 -18.46 -2.62
C TYR A 105 0.20 -18.93 -3.74
N ARG A 106 0.81 -20.12 -3.61
CA ARG A 106 1.61 -20.82 -4.64
C ARG A 106 2.87 -20.10 -5.14
N VAL A 107 3.29 -19.02 -4.48
CA VAL A 107 4.57 -18.33 -4.74
C VAL A 107 5.26 -17.97 -3.43
N GLU A 108 6.49 -17.47 -3.51
CA GLU A 108 7.34 -17.22 -2.34
C GLU A 108 6.85 -16.00 -1.52
N PRO A 109 6.60 -16.15 -0.21
CA PRO A 109 6.01 -15.08 0.62
C PRO A 109 7.03 -14.05 1.13
N TYR A 110 8.30 -14.15 0.70
CA TYR A 110 9.39 -13.26 1.10
C TYR A 110 9.76 -12.24 0.00
N VAL A 111 9.07 -12.29 -1.15
CA VAL A 111 9.19 -11.30 -2.23
C VAL A 111 7.82 -10.80 -2.66
N VAL A 112 7.75 -9.56 -3.15
CA VAL A 112 6.48 -8.97 -3.61
C VAL A 112 6.11 -9.51 -4.98
N ALA A 113 4.91 -10.08 -5.13
CA ALA A 113 4.34 -10.43 -6.42
C ALA A 113 3.85 -9.17 -7.17
N ALA A 114 4.16 -9.08 -8.46
CA ALA A 114 3.67 -8.04 -9.36
C ALA A 114 2.15 -8.13 -9.54
N ASP A 115 1.62 -9.36 -9.58
CA ASP A 115 0.21 -9.63 -9.70
C ASP A 115 -0.28 -10.79 -8.82
N ILE A 116 -1.54 -10.71 -8.39
CA ILE A 116 -2.29 -11.76 -7.70
C ILE A 116 -3.62 -11.93 -8.44
N TYR A 117 -4.02 -13.18 -8.70
CA TYR A 117 -5.22 -13.44 -9.48
C TYR A 117 -6.49 -13.12 -8.68
N ALA A 118 -7.51 -12.60 -9.36
CA ALA A 118 -8.81 -12.24 -8.80
C ALA A 118 -9.95 -13.19 -9.23
N GLY A 119 -9.63 -14.23 -10.00
CA GLY A 119 -10.61 -15.12 -10.63
C GLY A 119 -11.48 -15.87 -9.61
N ASP A 120 -12.78 -15.90 -9.88
CA ASP A 120 -13.77 -16.70 -9.15
C ASP A 120 -13.83 -18.15 -9.70
N ASP A 121 -14.34 -19.08 -8.90
CA ASP A 121 -14.65 -20.44 -9.30
C ASP A 121 -15.60 -20.46 -10.52
N ASN A 122 -16.50 -19.47 -10.63
CA ASN A 122 -17.40 -19.29 -11.78
C ASN A 122 -16.70 -18.79 -13.07
N ALA A 123 -15.51 -18.22 -12.98
CA ALA A 123 -14.72 -17.77 -14.13
C ALA A 123 -13.84 -18.90 -14.73
N GLY A 124 -13.98 -20.13 -14.21
CA GLY A 124 -13.37 -21.34 -14.76
C GLY A 124 -11.88 -21.49 -14.48
N ASN A 125 -11.29 -20.64 -13.63
CA ASN A 125 -9.86 -20.74 -13.30
C ASN A 125 -9.57 -21.12 -11.84
N GLY A 126 -10.49 -20.96 -10.87
CA GLY A 126 -10.35 -21.45 -9.48
C GLY A 126 -9.04 -21.03 -8.79
N LYS A 127 -8.45 -19.92 -9.23
CA LYS A 127 -7.07 -19.50 -8.94
C LYS A 127 -7.00 -18.14 -8.24
N GLY A 128 -8.14 -17.51 -7.93
CA GLY A 128 -8.17 -16.27 -7.15
C GLY A 128 -7.35 -16.43 -5.87
N GLY A 129 -6.58 -15.39 -5.50
CA GLY A 129 -5.67 -15.40 -4.35
C GLY A 129 -4.28 -16.00 -4.62
N ARG A 130 -4.05 -16.70 -5.75
CA ARG A 130 -2.71 -17.16 -6.13
C ARG A 130 -1.83 -16.01 -6.63
N GLY A 131 -0.58 -16.00 -6.20
CA GLY A 131 0.44 -15.13 -6.75
C GLY A 131 0.79 -15.49 -8.19
N GLY A 132 1.09 -14.45 -8.97
CA GLY A 132 1.57 -14.54 -10.34
C GLY A 132 3.07 -14.27 -10.43
N TRP A 133 3.45 -13.21 -11.14
CA TRP A 133 4.84 -12.87 -11.45
C TRP A 133 5.59 -12.33 -10.22
N THR A 134 6.62 -13.03 -9.74
CA THR A 134 7.45 -12.61 -8.60
C THR A 134 8.79 -11.98 -9.02
N TRP A 135 9.51 -11.42 -8.04
CA TRP A 135 10.86 -10.82 -8.15
C TRP A 135 10.98 -9.54 -8.98
N TYR A 136 10.81 -9.64 -10.30
CA TYR A 136 11.11 -8.53 -11.21
C TYR A 136 9.89 -7.62 -11.35
N THR A 137 9.72 -6.70 -10.39
CA THR A 137 8.62 -5.73 -10.41
C THR A 137 8.95 -4.46 -9.64
N GLY A 138 8.46 -3.31 -10.14
CA GLY A 138 8.50 -2.04 -9.42
C GLY A 138 7.64 -2.03 -8.15
N SER A 139 6.75 -3.01 -7.97
CA SER A 139 5.88 -3.13 -6.79
C SER A 139 6.66 -3.20 -5.48
N ALA A 140 7.86 -3.81 -5.47
CA ALA A 140 8.68 -3.88 -4.26
C ALA A 140 9.08 -2.49 -3.74
N GLY A 141 9.54 -1.61 -4.63
CA GLY A 141 9.91 -0.24 -4.27
C GLY A 141 8.71 0.58 -3.78
N TRP A 142 7.55 0.41 -4.42
CA TRP A 142 6.34 1.10 -3.99
C TRP A 142 5.73 0.56 -2.71
N LEU A 143 5.79 -0.76 -2.47
CA LEU A 143 5.33 -1.34 -1.21
C LEU A 143 6.21 -0.86 -0.05
N TYR A 144 7.53 -0.76 -0.26
CA TYR A 144 8.45 -0.16 0.71
C TYR A 144 8.08 1.29 1.02
N ARG A 145 7.80 2.12 -0.01
CA ARG A 145 7.35 3.50 0.20
C ARG A 145 5.98 3.56 0.88
N ALA A 146 5.04 2.69 0.54
CA ALA A 146 3.75 2.62 1.22
C ALA A 146 3.92 2.31 2.72
N ALA A 147 4.83 1.39 3.08
CA ALA A 147 5.15 1.10 4.47
C ALA A 147 5.83 2.29 5.17
N VAL A 148 6.93 2.79 4.61
CA VAL A 148 7.81 3.77 5.26
C VAL A 148 7.25 5.18 5.21
N GLU A 149 6.83 5.64 4.03
CA GLU A 149 6.31 7.00 3.84
C GLU A 149 4.80 7.06 4.11
N GLY A 150 4.05 6.05 3.66
CA GLY A 150 2.59 6.03 3.75
C GLY A 150 2.06 5.73 5.16
N ILE A 151 2.58 4.69 5.82
CA ILE A 151 2.10 4.24 7.14
C ILE A 151 2.98 4.80 8.26
N LEU A 152 4.28 4.50 8.25
CA LEU A 152 5.20 4.98 9.28
C LEU A 152 5.37 6.51 9.22
N GLY A 153 5.14 7.12 8.05
CA GLY A 153 5.15 8.56 7.88
C GLY A 153 6.55 9.18 7.85
N ILE A 154 7.56 8.43 7.41
CA ILE A 154 8.95 8.90 7.37
C ILE A 154 9.27 9.32 5.93
N GLU A 155 9.30 10.62 5.68
CA GLU A 155 9.58 11.19 4.36
C GLU A 155 10.92 11.93 4.37
N ARG A 156 11.78 11.71 3.36
CA ARG A 156 13.01 12.51 3.18
C ARG A 156 12.88 13.42 1.97
N ARG A 157 13.17 14.71 2.16
CA ARG A 157 13.32 15.71 1.09
C ARG A 157 14.69 16.37 1.21
N GLY A 158 15.63 15.96 0.37
CA GLY A 158 17.03 16.40 0.49
C GLY A 158 17.64 15.99 1.83
N LYS A 159 18.17 16.95 2.60
CA LYS A 159 18.70 16.72 3.95
C LYS A 159 17.62 16.75 5.03
N ARG A 160 16.37 17.08 4.70
CA ARG A 160 15.27 17.18 5.66
C ARG A 160 14.53 15.85 5.77
N VAL A 161 14.35 15.36 6.99
CA VAL A 161 13.49 14.21 7.31
C VAL A 161 12.25 14.73 8.01
N GLN A 162 11.09 14.40 7.47
CA GLN A 162 9.77 14.80 7.92
C GLN A 162 9.04 13.59 8.49
N PHE A 163 8.43 13.75 9.66
CA PHE A 163 7.63 12.74 10.33
C PHE A 163 6.15 13.12 10.27
N LYS A 164 5.33 12.23 9.71
CA LYS A 164 3.86 12.35 9.57
C LYS A 164 3.23 10.96 9.78
N PRO A 165 3.37 10.38 10.99
CA PRO A 165 2.89 9.02 11.25
C PRO A 165 1.39 8.90 10.94
N LYS A 166 1.03 7.88 10.15
CA LYS A 166 -0.33 7.49 9.80
C LYS A 166 -0.51 6.05 10.25
N LEU A 167 -0.50 5.86 11.57
CA LEU A 167 -0.53 4.54 12.19
C LEU A 167 -1.98 4.05 12.34
N PRO A 168 -2.25 2.77 12.10
CA PRO A 168 -3.58 2.21 12.37
C PRO A 168 -3.91 2.36 13.86
N SER A 169 -5.19 2.50 14.18
CA SER A 169 -5.74 2.84 15.50
C SER A 169 -5.26 1.92 16.62
N HIS A 170 -4.99 0.65 16.31
CA HIS A 170 -4.49 -0.35 17.25
C HIS A 170 -2.98 -0.27 17.53
N TRP A 171 -2.22 0.60 16.86
CA TRP A 171 -0.79 0.80 17.14
C TRP A 171 -0.56 1.94 18.12
N GLU A 172 0.08 1.64 19.24
CA GLU A 172 0.51 2.63 20.24
C GLU A 172 1.72 3.46 19.82
N GLY A 173 2.39 3.09 18.72
CA GLY A 173 3.62 3.72 18.26
C GLY A 173 4.57 2.75 17.59
N TYR A 174 5.77 3.22 17.26
CA TYR A 174 6.84 2.39 16.74
C TYR A 174 8.22 2.96 17.12
N SER A 175 9.27 2.17 16.94
CA SER A 175 10.65 2.66 16.97
C SER A 175 11.35 2.30 15.66
N ALA A 176 12.24 3.18 15.19
CA ALA A 176 13.00 2.99 13.96
C ALA A 176 14.43 3.49 14.14
N ASN A 177 15.38 2.79 13.51
CA ASN A 177 16.75 3.23 13.36
C ASN A 177 16.98 3.60 11.90
N LEU A 178 17.22 4.88 11.62
CA LEU A 178 17.42 5.39 10.27
C LEU A 178 18.90 5.69 10.07
N LYS A 179 19.49 5.13 9.01
CA LYS A 179 20.84 5.46 8.56
C LYS A 179 20.75 6.14 7.20
N MET A 180 20.98 7.45 7.17
CA MET A 180 20.80 8.26 5.96
C MET A 180 21.83 9.40 5.94
N LEU A 181 22.48 9.62 4.80
CA LEU A 181 23.46 10.70 4.60
C LEU A 181 24.57 10.73 5.68
N GLY A 182 25.04 9.57 6.14
CA GLY A 182 26.08 9.47 7.17
C GLY A 182 25.61 9.70 8.60
N ALA A 183 24.35 10.11 8.82
CA ALA A 183 23.74 10.26 10.14
C ALA A 183 22.98 8.99 10.57
N GLU A 184 22.96 8.74 11.88
CA GLU A 184 22.10 7.72 12.52
C GLU A 184 21.05 8.41 13.39
N LEU A 185 19.77 8.10 13.15
CA LEU A 185 18.65 8.62 13.92
C LEU A 185 17.92 7.48 14.59
N LYS A 186 17.77 7.57 15.90
CA LYS A 186 16.91 6.69 16.70
C LYS A 186 15.59 7.41 16.91
N VAL A 187 14.56 6.93 16.24
CA VAL A 187 13.22 7.52 16.25
C VAL A 187 12.32 6.67 17.13
N ARG A 188 11.58 7.31 18.03
CA ARG A 188 10.48 6.71 18.77
C ARG A 188 9.24 7.54 18.52
N VAL A 189 8.21 6.90 17.98
CA VAL A 189 6.88 7.49 17.78
C VAL A 189 5.96 6.86 18.82
N ILE A 190 5.18 7.70 19.50
CA ILE A 190 4.18 7.29 20.49
C ILE A 190 2.86 7.94 20.09
N ARG A 191 1.78 7.17 20.12
CA ARG A 191 0.42 7.67 19.96
C ARG A 191 0.01 8.37 21.26
N ASP A 192 -0.36 9.64 21.14
CA ASP A 192 -1.02 10.38 22.19
C ASP A 192 -2.41 10.78 21.70
N ASN A 193 -3.45 10.13 22.24
CA ASN A 193 -4.84 10.39 21.85
C ASN A 193 -5.32 11.81 22.19
N LYS A 194 -4.56 12.58 22.98
CA LYS A 194 -4.83 13.99 23.29
C LYS A 194 -4.09 14.95 22.37
N ALA A 195 -3.12 14.47 21.59
CA ALA A 195 -2.34 15.31 20.69
C ALA A 195 -3.20 15.76 19.49
N LYS A 196 -3.23 17.08 19.25
CA LYS A 196 -3.93 17.67 18.09
C LYS A 196 -3.09 17.69 16.82
N ALA A 197 -1.78 17.50 16.97
CA ALA A 197 -0.80 17.50 15.89
C ALA A 197 0.44 16.73 16.33
N VAL A 198 1.29 16.38 15.36
CA VAL A 198 2.60 15.76 15.63
C VAL A 198 3.48 16.74 16.43
N SER A 199 3.92 16.32 17.60
CA SER A 199 4.94 16.99 18.40
C SER A 199 6.27 16.26 18.23
N LEU A 200 7.37 17.00 18.06
CA LEU A 200 8.70 16.44 17.85
C LEU A 200 9.65 16.91 18.94
N GLU A 201 10.38 15.95 19.51
CA GLU A 201 11.49 16.20 20.43
C GLU A 201 12.78 15.62 19.82
N VAL A 202 13.85 16.41 19.84
CA VAL A 202 15.16 16.03 19.33
C VAL A 202 16.15 16.12 20.49
N ASN A 203 16.75 14.99 20.86
CA ASN A 203 17.68 14.90 22.00
C ASN A 203 17.11 15.52 23.30
N GLY A 204 15.81 15.31 23.56
CA GLY A 204 15.10 15.82 24.73
C GLY A 204 14.60 17.27 24.63
N ALA A 205 14.86 17.97 23.52
CA ALA A 205 14.39 19.34 23.31
C ALA A 205 13.22 19.40 22.32
N LYS A 206 12.12 20.05 22.71
CA LYS A 206 10.97 20.29 21.82
C LYS A 206 11.37 21.15 20.63
N THR A 207 10.96 20.72 19.44
CA THR A 207 11.23 21.40 18.18
C THR A 207 9.92 21.88 17.56
N LYS A 208 9.96 23.03 16.86
CA LYS A 208 8.79 23.50 16.09
C LYS A 208 8.62 22.66 14.83
N GLY A 209 7.39 22.21 14.59
CA GLY A 209 7.06 21.36 13.45
C GLY A 209 7.43 19.90 13.69
N SER A 210 7.51 19.14 12.61
CA SER A 210 7.66 17.68 12.65
C SER A 210 8.76 17.17 11.73
N ALA A 211 9.80 18.00 11.52
CA ALA A 211 10.95 17.64 10.70
C ALA A 211 12.28 17.96 11.38
N VAL A 212 13.32 17.25 10.96
CA VAL A 212 14.71 17.48 11.33
C VAL A 212 15.56 17.62 10.08
N ASP A 213 16.55 18.50 10.13
CA ASP A 213 17.59 18.55 9.11
C ASP A 213 18.75 17.64 9.54
N LEU A 214 19.15 16.74 8.66
CA LEU A 214 20.32 15.91 8.82
C LEU A 214 21.56 16.82 8.72
N LYS A 215 22.34 16.87 9.80
CA LYS A 215 23.66 17.50 9.78
C LYS A 215 24.61 16.58 9.05
N ASP A 216 25.50 17.18 8.25
CA ASP A 216 26.63 16.43 7.71
C ASP A 216 27.47 15.94 8.90
N GLY A 217 27.84 14.65 8.88
CA GLY A 217 28.66 14.02 9.92
C GLY A 217 30.06 14.59 10.00
#